data_AF-A0AAU9P1A9-F1
#
_entry.id   AF-A0AAU9P1A9-F1
#
_cell.length_a   1.000
_cell.length_b   1.000
_cell.length_c   1.000
_cell.angle_alpha   90.00
_cell.angle_beta   90.00
_cell.angle_gamma   90.00
#
_symmetry.space_group_name_H-M   'P 1'
#
loop_
_entity.id
_entity.type
_entity.pdbx_description
1 polymer ?
#
loop_
_entity_poly.entity_id
_entity_poly.type
_entity_poly.pdbx_seq_one_letter_code
_entity_poly.pdbx_strand_id
1 'polypeptide(L)'
;MRATNSSSVTRSSSSNLSCRKLNKKRKIPNISHIPILDLTSDEDLRDQQIHQQLISDYLDHGDQTFVCTMGHAQLWTYEALKGNTSGKKTSYSMCCGNGKVELPELKEAPTNYQNLFRNVDPKGKNFMKNIRRFNSITQNEGCTSTSHSLDIEIISFLKVMLDSINELVKCYRMARDCFDENPHIDLKLRLIGRRKQDGRTYNLPTASEVAALIVGDIGDAIDNRDIIVTTKSGSLQRINELHPAYLGLQYPLLFPYGDDGYRVDIPHRDVDHSTNTKRRFCTMREFFAYRIQDRVNVFSLILNSRRLFQQFLVDAYTMIETERLYYIRNQFLADTTLNPEDRPDILSRLFKITLDSLIKDLKKKRLLGSVQAVVYTVEFQKRGLPHAHICLFMHSDYKLPTVEHIDRVISAEIPNKDDDPELYSLVSEFMMHGPCGSDNPKCPCMSENKCSKNFPKPFLENTSVDSNGYPIYRRRNDGSFIEKSGVKLDNRSVVLYHKTLLKRYQAHVNVEWCNQAASIKYLFKYINKGPDRATVEVSQNNNGGDNDDAPVDEIKDYYDCRYLSACEASWRIYGFDVHYRYPSVVRLPFHLPRK
;
A
#
# COMPACT_ATOMS: atom_id res chain seq x y z
N MET A 1 44.62 -73.16 21.04
CA MET A 1 44.93 -72.16 22.09
C MET A 1 43.89 -71.04 22.00
N ARG A 2 43.39 -70.64 23.18
CA ARG A 2 42.57 -69.46 23.56
C ARG A 2 42.55 -68.27 22.58
N ALA A 3 41.55 -67.40 22.51
CA ALA A 3 40.23 -67.28 23.15
C ALA A 3 39.43 -66.18 22.41
N THR A 4 38.12 -66.28 22.53
CA THR A 4 37.06 -65.35 22.13
C THR A 4 37.11 -64.00 22.85
N ASN A 5 36.64 -62.93 22.20
CA ASN A 5 35.60 -62.09 22.81
C ASN A 5 34.90 -61.12 21.84
N SER A 6 33.57 -61.17 21.94
CA SER A 6 32.58 -60.18 21.55
C SER A 6 32.74 -58.86 22.28
N SER A 7 32.32 -57.75 21.67
CA SER A 7 31.90 -56.56 22.41
C SER A 7 30.78 -55.81 21.69
N SER A 8 29.56 -56.05 22.17
CA SER A 8 28.42 -55.15 22.18
C SER A 8 28.59 -54.07 23.26
N VAL A 9 28.38 -52.79 22.94
CA VAL A 9 28.16 -51.68 23.92
C VAL A 9 27.34 -50.59 23.20
N THR A 10 26.01 -50.54 23.26
CA THR A 10 25.07 -50.02 24.29
C THR A 10 24.98 -48.49 24.44
N ARG A 11 23.73 -48.00 24.27
CA ARG A 11 23.15 -46.85 24.98
C ARG A 11 23.33 -47.01 26.49
N SER A 12 23.67 -45.92 27.20
CA SER A 12 23.33 -45.55 28.60
C SER A 12 24.51 -44.77 29.22
N SER A 13 24.38 -43.45 29.39
CA SER A 13 23.95 -42.74 30.61
C SER A 13 25.02 -42.67 31.72
N SER A 14 25.49 -41.45 31.99
CA SER A 14 25.84 -40.97 33.34
C SER A 14 26.16 -39.48 33.23
N SER A 15 25.23 -38.59 33.58
CA SER A 15 25.01 -38.10 34.96
C SER A 15 26.27 -37.50 35.56
N ASN A 16 26.34 -36.17 35.62
CA ASN A 16 26.75 -35.40 36.80
C ASN A 16 26.82 -33.92 36.43
N LEU A 17 25.79 -33.16 36.84
CA LEU A 17 25.96 -31.88 37.52
C LEU A 17 24.65 -31.62 38.28
N SER A 18 24.69 -32.08 39.53
CA SER A 18 23.63 -32.07 40.52
C SER A 18 23.08 -30.65 40.75
N CYS A 19 21.77 -30.51 40.59
CA CYS A 19 20.97 -29.41 41.09
C CYS A 19 21.06 -29.36 42.63
N ARG A 20 21.78 -28.39 43.19
CA ARG A 20 21.61 -27.98 44.58
C ARG A 20 20.37 -27.09 44.72
N LYS A 21 19.43 -27.58 45.53
CA LYS A 21 18.20 -26.89 45.96
C LYS A 21 18.50 -25.52 46.56
N LEU A 22 17.94 -24.47 45.97
CA LEU A 22 17.65 -23.22 46.67
C LEU A 22 16.13 -23.14 46.87
N ASN A 23 15.68 -23.59 48.04
CA ASN A 23 14.35 -23.30 48.56
C ASN A 23 14.26 -21.80 48.89
N LYS A 24 13.74 -21.00 47.97
CA LYS A 24 13.04 -19.76 48.32
C LYS A 24 11.65 -19.84 47.71
N LYS A 25 10.64 -20.04 48.58
CA LYS A 25 9.23 -19.80 48.25
C LYS A 25 9.11 -18.37 47.72
N ARG A 26 9.11 -18.19 46.39
CA ARG A 26 8.67 -16.93 45.79
C ARG A 26 7.16 -16.89 45.98
N LYS A 27 6.69 -15.92 46.78
CA LYS A 27 5.28 -15.50 46.73
C LYS A 27 4.99 -15.17 45.27
N ILE A 28 4.05 -15.88 44.66
CA ILE A 28 3.48 -15.51 43.37
C ILE A 28 2.88 -14.11 43.61
N PRO A 29 3.36 -13.04 42.96
CA PRO A 29 2.65 -11.77 43.01
C PRO A 29 1.27 -12.05 42.44
N ASN A 30 0.23 -11.66 43.16
CA ASN A 30 -1.12 -11.68 42.63
C ASN A 30 -1.16 -10.64 41.51
N ILE A 31 -0.83 -11.05 40.28
CA ILE A 31 -0.96 -10.21 39.11
C ILE A 31 -2.45 -10.20 38.79
N SER A 32 -3.18 -9.32 39.47
CA SER A 32 -4.45 -8.84 38.91
C SER A 32 -4.15 -8.31 37.52
N HIS A 33 -4.91 -8.76 36.53
CA HIS A 33 -4.85 -8.23 35.18
C HIS A 33 -4.87 -6.69 35.25
N ILE A 34 -3.88 -6.04 34.63
CA ILE A 34 -3.99 -4.62 34.34
C ILE A 34 -5.24 -4.49 33.45
N PRO A 35 -6.30 -3.78 33.90
CA PRO A 35 -7.48 -3.64 33.10
C PRO A 35 -7.09 -2.94 31.80
N ILE A 36 -7.40 -3.59 30.67
CA ILE A 36 -7.34 -2.93 29.36
C ILE A 36 -8.48 -1.93 29.38
N LEU A 37 -8.17 -0.66 29.67
CA LEU A 37 -9.13 0.42 29.48
C LEU A 37 -9.46 0.51 27.99
N ASP A 38 -10.75 0.53 27.70
CA ASP A 38 -11.26 0.85 26.38
C ASP A 38 -10.93 2.33 26.06
N LEU A 39 -9.87 2.55 25.29
CA LEU A 39 -9.42 3.89 24.89
C LEU A 39 -10.34 4.54 23.83
N THR A 40 -11.50 3.93 23.53
CA THR A 40 -12.46 4.45 22.55
C THR A 40 -13.56 5.34 23.15
N SER A 41 -13.73 5.36 24.49
CA SER A 41 -14.73 6.20 25.16
C SER A 41 -14.09 7.33 25.99
N ASP A 42 -14.62 8.56 25.81
CA ASP A 42 -14.24 9.76 26.57
C ASP A 42 -15.03 9.84 27.88
N GLU A 43 -14.91 8.84 28.76
CA GLU A 43 -15.23 9.11 30.16
C GLU A 43 -14.08 9.91 30.77
N ASP A 44 -14.38 11.15 31.13
CA ASP A 44 -13.48 12.03 31.87
C ASP A 44 -13.03 11.30 33.14
N LEU A 45 -11.81 10.75 33.12
CA LEU A 45 -11.11 10.37 34.34
C LEU A 45 -10.92 11.66 35.13
N ARG A 46 -11.88 11.93 36.02
CA ARG A 46 -11.81 13.03 36.98
C ARG A 46 -10.44 12.98 37.66
N ASP A 47 -9.68 14.05 37.46
CA ASP A 47 -8.31 14.34 37.89
C ASP A 47 -8.06 14.29 39.41
N GLN A 48 -8.91 13.64 40.21
CA GLN A 48 -8.86 13.77 41.67
C GLN A 48 -8.29 12.57 42.44
N GLN A 49 -7.75 11.54 41.80
CA GLN A 49 -7.25 10.36 42.55
C GLN A 49 -5.98 9.67 42.04
N ILE A 50 -5.20 10.26 41.13
CA ILE A 50 -3.92 9.64 40.68
C ILE A 50 -2.70 10.13 41.49
N HIS A 51 -2.88 11.09 42.39
CA HIS A 51 -1.81 11.58 43.25
C HIS A 51 -1.82 10.92 44.63
N GLN A 52 -1.44 9.64 44.73
CA GLN A 52 -0.82 9.05 45.94
C GLN A 52 -0.49 7.57 45.74
N GLN A 53 0.62 7.31 45.05
CA GLN A 53 1.59 6.24 45.30
C GLN A 53 2.52 6.20 44.09
N LEU A 54 3.53 7.09 44.07
CA LEU A 54 4.66 6.92 43.16
C LEU A 54 5.24 5.52 43.41
N ILE A 55 5.10 4.65 42.41
CA ILE A 55 5.65 3.30 42.42
C ILE A 55 7.16 3.47 42.61
N SER A 56 7.72 2.93 43.69
CA SER A 56 9.16 3.06 44.03
C SER A 56 10.10 2.54 42.95
N ASP A 57 9.57 1.75 42.01
CA ASP A 57 10.30 1.13 40.90
C ASP A 57 10.13 1.89 39.57
N TYR A 58 9.48 3.08 39.57
CA TYR A 58 9.35 3.90 38.37
C TYR A 58 10.71 4.47 37.95
N LEU A 59 11.18 4.05 36.78
CA LEU A 59 12.39 4.59 36.16
C LEU A 59 12.06 5.91 35.45
N ASP A 60 12.36 7.02 36.11
CA ASP A 60 12.25 8.35 35.54
C ASP A 60 13.45 8.66 34.61
N HIS A 61 13.16 9.04 33.37
CA HIS A 61 14.16 9.43 32.38
C HIS A 61 14.42 10.95 32.32
N GLY A 62 13.74 11.72 33.18
CA GLY A 62 13.85 13.17 33.27
C GLY A 62 13.21 13.92 32.10
N ASP A 63 13.40 15.23 32.09
CA ASP A 63 12.83 16.14 31.08
C ASP A 63 13.72 16.25 29.82
N GLN A 64 13.14 16.79 28.75
CA GLN A 64 13.87 17.13 27.52
C GLN A 64 14.69 18.42 27.70
N THR A 65 15.85 18.33 28.34
CA THR A 65 16.69 19.50 28.63
C THR A 65 17.74 19.79 27.56
N PHE A 66 18.05 18.85 26.67
CA PHE A 66 19.08 19.03 25.65
C PHE A 66 18.50 19.64 24.38
N VAL A 67 19.16 20.68 23.87
CA VAL A 67 18.72 21.39 22.66
C VAL A 67 19.73 21.16 21.54
N CYS A 68 19.26 20.63 20.41
CA CYS A 68 20.05 20.51 19.20
C CYS A 68 20.41 21.90 18.65
N THR A 69 21.68 22.30 18.66
CA THR A 69 22.07 23.63 18.14
C THR A 69 21.82 23.80 16.63
N MET A 70 21.70 22.70 15.87
CA MET A 70 21.57 22.72 14.41
C MET A 70 20.12 22.69 13.91
N GLY A 71 19.20 22.17 14.72
CA GLY A 71 17.77 22.09 14.38
C GLY A 71 16.86 22.68 15.43
N HIS A 72 17.34 22.97 16.64
CA HIS A 72 16.56 23.48 17.79
C HIS A 72 15.56 22.49 18.40
N ALA A 73 15.67 21.20 18.08
CA ALA A 73 14.87 20.15 18.72
C ALA A 73 15.28 19.94 20.18
N GLN A 74 14.30 19.74 21.04
CA GLN A 74 14.47 19.28 22.41
C GLN A 74 14.60 17.74 22.44
N LEU A 75 15.53 17.25 23.25
CA LEU A 75 15.92 15.85 23.34
C LEU A 75 16.10 15.44 24.79
N TRP A 76 15.84 14.16 25.07
CA TRP A 76 16.20 13.56 26.34
C TRP A 76 17.69 13.26 26.42
N THR A 77 18.23 13.19 27.64
CA THR A 77 19.64 12.86 27.92
C THR A 77 20.11 11.62 27.16
N TYR A 78 19.30 10.56 27.13
CA TYR A 78 19.66 9.30 26.46
C TYR A 78 19.72 9.43 24.93
N GLU A 79 18.88 10.29 24.34
CA GLU A 79 18.91 10.57 22.90
C GLU A 79 20.11 11.42 22.53
N ALA A 80 20.50 12.33 23.42
CA ALA A 80 21.66 13.20 23.26
C ALA A 80 23.00 12.44 23.25
N LEU A 81 23.07 11.25 23.84
CA LEU A 81 24.29 10.41 23.81
C LEU A 81 24.69 9.94 22.41
N LYS A 82 23.76 9.96 21.44
CA LYS A 82 23.98 9.46 20.07
C LYS A 82 24.17 10.58 19.05
N GLY A 83 24.45 11.80 19.52
CA GLY A 83 24.67 12.98 18.68
C GLY A 83 26.09 13.11 18.15
N ASN A 84 26.22 13.89 17.08
CA ASN A 84 27.50 14.35 16.56
C ASN A 84 27.79 15.74 17.14
N THR A 85 29.03 15.94 17.60
CA THR A 85 29.52 17.24 18.09
C THR A 85 30.70 17.68 17.25
N SER A 86 30.60 18.85 16.61
CA SER A 86 31.70 19.50 15.90
C SER A 86 31.85 20.92 16.42
N GLY A 87 32.87 21.16 17.25
CA GLY A 87 33.03 22.41 17.99
C GLY A 87 31.84 22.69 18.91
N LYS A 88 31.21 23.87 18.76
CA LYS A 88 29.98 24.26 19.50
C LYS A 88 28.68 23.74 18.87
N LYS A 89 28.75 23.08 17.71
CA LYS A 89 27.57 22.60 16.99
C LYS A 89 27.29 21.14 17.34
N THR A 90 26.11 20.89 17.90
CA THR A 90 25.56 19.55 18.13
C THR A 90 24.49 19.24 17.08
N SER A 91 24.51 18.03 16.52
CA SER A 91 23.49 17.55 15.59
C SER A 91 23.10 16.11 15.88
N TYR A 92 21.86 15.75 15.56
CA TYR A 92 21.30 14.45 15.90
C TYR A 92 20.59 13.82 14.71
N SER A 93 20.66 12.49 14.63
CA SER A 93 20.08 11.72 13.53
C SER A 93 18.55 11.75 13.56
N MET A 94 17.96 11.77 14.76
CA MET A 94 16.51 11.79 14.95
C MET A 94 15.87 13.15 14.64
N CYS A 95 16.65 14.24 14.74
CA CYS A 95 16.15 15.61 14.48
C CYS A 95 16.50 16.09 13.06
N CYS A 96 17.79 16.34 12.82
CA CYS A 96 18.27 17.04 11.61
C CYS A 96 19.10 16.12 10.71
N GLY A 97 18.99 14.80 10.86
CA GLY A 97 19.78 13.84 10.09
C GLY A 97 21.29 14.05 10.23
N ASN A 98 21.76 14.35 11.45
CA ASN A 98 23.16 14.74 11.75
C ASN A 98 23.59 16.07 11.09
N GLY A 99 22.66 17.01 10.93
CA GLY A 99 22.91 18.37 10.43
C GLY A 99 22.70 18.53 8.93
N LYS A 100 22.23 17.47 8.25
CA LYS A 100 21.95 17.46 6.81
C LYS A 100 20.60 18.07 6.46
N VAL A 101 19.63 17.98 7.37
CA VAL A 101 18.25 18.39 7.12
C VAL A 101 18.02 19.75 7.72
N GLU A 102 17.54 20.66 6.88
CA GLU A 102 17.13 22.01 7.24
C GLU A 102 15.84 22.31 6.48
N LEU A 103 14.76 22.53 7.24
CA LEU A 103 13.46 22.88 6.71
C LEU A 103 13.03 24.23 7.27
N PRO A 104 12.25 25.02 6.51
CA PRO A 104 11.67 26.27 6.99
C PRO A 104 10.80 26.03 8.22
N GLU A 105 10.85 26.97 9.16
CA GLU A 105 9.92 26.99 10.27
C GLU A 105 8.47 27.09 9.74
N LEU A 106 7.54 26.42 10.42
CA LEU A 106 6.13 26.60 10.10
C LEU A 106 5.67 27.98 10.53
N LYS A 107 4.74 28.54 9.76
CA LYS A 107 4.14 29.85 9.98
C LYS A 107 3.37 29.87 11.28
N GLU A 108 3.67 30.86 12.12
CA GLU A 108 2.99 31.00 13.40
C GLU A 108 1.51 31.24 13.15
N ALA A 109 0.68 30.40 13.78
CA ALA A 109 -0.76 30.55 13.71
C ALA A 109 -1.20 31.77 14.56
N PRO A 110 -2.30 32.44 14.19
CA PRO A 110 -2.88 33.51 15.02
C PRO A 110 -3.08 33.07 16.48
N THR A 111 -2.80 33.94 17.45
CA THR A 111 -2.81 33.60 18.89
C THR A 111 -4.15 33.04 19.37
N ASN A 112 -5.25 33.62 18.88
CA ASN A 112 -6.61 33.14 19.14
C ASN A 112 -6.84 31.70 18.63
N TYR A 113 -6.24 31.33 17.50
CA TYR A 113 -6.29 29.96 16.99
C TYR A 113 -5.41 29.02 17.81
N GLN A 114 -4.20 29.43 18.20
CA GLN A 114 -3.33 28.64 19.08
C GLN A 114 -4.00 28.32 20.43
N ASN A 115 -4.77 29.25 20.98
CA ASN A 115 -5.47 29.06 22.25
C ASN A 115 -6.45 27.88 22.22
N LEU A 116 -7.08 27.59 21.06
CA LEU A 116 -7.93 26.41 20.91
C LEU A 116 -7.14 25.10 21.13
N PHE A 117 -5.87 25.05 20.72
CA PHE A 117 -4.99 23.89 20.88
C PHE A 117 -4.41 23.78 22.29
N ARG A 118 -4.28 24.90 23.03
CA ARG A 118 -3.81 24.92 24.42
C ARG A 118 -4.78 24.26 25.40
N ASN A 119 -6.06 24.09 25.01
CA ASN A 119 -7.06 23.35 25.80
C ASN A 119 -7.29 23.92 27.22
N VAL A 120 -7.17 25.23 27.38
CA VAL A 120 -7.26 25.90 28.69
C VAL A 120 -8.71 26.25 29.02
N ASP A 121 -9.40 26.89 28.08
CA ASP A 121 -10.76 27.38 28.22
C ASP A 121 -11.80 26.33 27.76
N PRO A 122 -13.09 26.49 28.13
CA PRO A 122 -14.14 25.55 27.73
C PRO A 122 -14.29 25.38 26.21
N LYS A 123 -14.06 26.43 25.41
CA LYS A 123 -14.13 26.34 23.94
C LYS A 123 -12.96 25.53 23.40
N GLY A 124 -11.74 25.78 23.88
CA GLY A 124 -10.56 24.95 23.58
C GLY A 124 -10.77 23.47 23.95
N LYS A 125 -11.40 23.18 25.09
CA LYS A 125 -11.74 21.80 25.49
C LYS A 125 -12.72 21.12 24.53
N ASN A 126 -13.79 21.83 24.14
CA ASN A 126 -14.74 21.32 23.16
C ASN A 126 -14.10 21.08 21.79
N PHE A 127 -13.27 22.03 21.34
CA PHE A 127 -12.50 21.94 20.10
C PHE A 127 -11.60 20.71 20.09
N MET A 128 -10.76 20.54 21.12
CA MET A 128 -9.81 19.43 21.19
C MET A 128 -10.48 18.07 21.31
N LYS A 129 -11.62 17.98 21.99
CA LYS A 129 -12.43 16.74 22.04
C LYS A 129 -12.93 16.33 20.66
N ASN A 130 -13.29 17.32 19.83
CA ASN A 130 -13.90 17.11 18.51
C ASN A 130 -12.98 17.44 17.32
N ILE A 131 -11.67 17.61 17.54
CA ILE A 131 -10.73 18.17 16.54
C ILE A 131 -10.73 17.43 15.20
N ARG A 132 -10.91 16.09 15.21
CA ARG A 132 -11.02 15.30 13.96
C ARG A 132 -12.28 15.66 13.17
N ARG A 133 -13.41 15.91 13.85
CA ARG A 133 -14.66 16.32 13.22
C ARG A 133 -14.53 17.72 12.62
N PHE A 134 -13.93 18.65 13.35
CA PHE A 134 -13.62 19.99 12.82
C PHE A 134 -12.73 19.90 11.58
N ASN A 135 -11.67 19.07 11.61
CA ASN A 135 -10.81 18.85 10.44
C ASN A 135 -11.58 18.28 9.24
N SER A 136 -12.47 17.31 9.46
CA SER A 136 -13.31 16.74 8.39
C SER A 136 -14.32 17.74 7.82
N ILE A 137 -14.89 18.62 8.65
CA ILE A 137 -15.82 19.67 8.17
C ILE A 137 -15.07 20.70 7.33
N THR A 138 -13.85 21.07 7.71
CA THR A 138 -13.02 21.98 6.89
C THR A 138 -12.61 21.38 5.54
N GLN A 139 -12.76 20.07 5.34
CA GLN A 139 -12.51 19.41 4.05
C GLN A 139 -13.76 19.33 3.16
N ASN A 140 -14.97 19.35 3.71
CA ASN A 140 -16.21 19.10 2.98
C ASN A 140 -17.32 20.06 3.42
N GLU A 141 -17.74 20.99 2.55
CA GLU A 141 -18.87 21.91 2.82
C GLU A 141 -20.26 21.21 2.86
N GLY A 142 -20.32 19.89 2.62
CA GLY A 142 -21.57 19.14 2.41
C GLY A 142 -22.19 18.45 3.63
N CYS A 143 -21.89 18.85 4.87
CA CYS A 143 -22.49 18.23 6.06
C CYS A 143 -23.34 19.24 6.86
N THR A 144 -24.51 19.60 6.32
CA THR A 144 -25.52 20.39 7.05
C THR A 144 -26.61 19.54 7.71
N SER A 145 -26.52 18.20 7.66
CA SER A 145 -27.52 17.33 8.28
C SER A 145 -26.92 16.46 9.39
N THR A 146 -26.73 17.07 10.56
CA THR A 146 -26.71 16.50 11.95
C THR A 146 -25.75 17.25 12.92
N SER A 147 -25.61 18.58 12.82
CA SER A 147 -24.65 19.37 13.61
C SER A 147 -25.18 19.93 14.95
N HIS A 148 -26.10 19.26 15.64
CA HIS A 148 -26.59 19.74 16.95
C HIS A 148 -25.57 19.63 18.11
N SER A 149 -24.32 19.19 17.88
CA SER A 149 -23.32 18.95 18.94
C SER A 149 -21.99 19.71 18.81
N LEU A 150 -21.76 20.44 17.71
CA LEU A 150 -20.52 21.17 17.48
C LEU A 150 -20.73 22.67 17.66
N ASP A 151 -19.75 23.33 18.26
CA ASP A 151 -19.80 24.76 18.52
C ASP A 151 -19.77 25.56 17.20
N ILE A 152 -20.89 26.18 16.86
CA ILE A 152 -21.10 26.95 15.63
C ILE A 152 -20.18 28.18 15.59
N GLU A 153 -19.87 28.78 16.75
CA GLU A 153 -18.97 29.92 16.81
C GLU A 153 -17.55 29.52 16.40
N ILE A 154 -17.11 28.33 16.81
CA ILE A 154 -15.79 27.79 16.40
C ILE A 154 -15.79 27.52 14.90
N ILE A 155 -16.84 26.92 14.34
CA ILE A 155 -16.94 26.69 12.89
C ILE A 155 -16.86 28.01 12.11
N SER A 156 -17.64 29.01 12.54
CA SER A 156 -17.65 30.34 11.93
C SER A 156 -16.27 31.00 12.00
N PHE A 157 -15.63 30.94 13.17
CA PHE A 157 -14.27 31.44 13.38
C PHE A 157 -13.25 30.75 12.46
N LEU A 158 -13.26 29.42 12.38
CA LEU A 158 -12.36 28.65 11.53
C LEU A 158 -12.57 28.98 10.05
N LYS A 159 -13.82 29.11 9.62
CA LYS A 159 -14.17 29.45 8.23
C LYS A 159 -13.61 30.83 7.86
N VAL A 160 -13.92 31.86 8.65
CA VAL A 160 -13.43 33.23 8.39
C VAL A 160 -11.90 33.29 8.39
N MET A 161 -11.28 32.62 9.35
CA MET A 161 -9.82 32.58 9.46
C MET A 161 -9.20 31.90 8.23
N LEU A 162 -9.64 30.69 7.88
CA LEU A 162 -9.13 29.96 6.72
C LEU A 162 -9.41 30.71 5.41
N ASP A 163 -10.59 31.29 5.22
CA ASP A 163 -10.91 32.11 4.04
C ASP A 163 -9.93 33.31 3.90
N SER A 164 -9.47 33.86 5.03
CA SER A 164 -8.53 35.00 5.02
C SER A 164 -7.06 34.63 4.79
N ILE A 165 -6.58 33.51 5.36
CA ILE A 165 -5.14 33.18 5.38
C ILE A 165 -4.74 31.95 4.56
N ASN A 166 -5.68 31.08 4.19
CA ASN A 166 -5.37 29.83 3.51
C ASN A 166 -5.43 29.98 1.99
N GLU A 167 -4.29 29.80 1.33
CA GLU A 167 -4.17 30.03 -0.12
C GLU A 167 -4.88 28.96 -0.94
N LEU A 168 -4.95 27.71 -0.45
CA LEU A 168 -5.74 26.66 -1.09
C LEU A 168 -7.24 26.99 -1.03
N VAL A 169 -7.72 27.47 0.12
CA VAL A 169 -9.13 27.87 0.29
C VAL A 169 -9.47 29.00 -0.67
N LYS A 170 -8.61 30.00 -0.84
CA LYS A 170 -8.80 31.08 -1.82
C LYS A 170 -8.94 30.52 -3.24
N CYS A 171 -8.12 29.56 -3.66
CA CYS A 171 -8.25 28.90 -4.97
C CYS A 171 -9.62 28.22 -5.15
N TYR A 172 -10.09 27.48 -4.14
CA TYR A 172 -11.41 26.84 -4.19
C TYR A 172 -12.56 27.86 -4.22
N ARG A 173 -12.43 28.98 -3.49
CA ARG A 173 -13.41 30.07 -3.50
C ARG A 173 -13.48 30.76 -4.86
N MET A 174 -12.32 31.06 -5.47
CA MET A 174 -12.26 31.59 -6.83
C MET A 174 -12.95 30.65 -7.82
N ALA A 175 -12.68 29.35 -7.74
CA ALA A 175 -13.34 28.37 -8.60
C ALA A 175 -14.86 28.34 -8.38
N ARG A 176 -15.33 28.38 -7.12
CA ARG A 176 -16.76 28.48 -6.77
C ARG A 176 -17.37 29.74 -7.38
N ASP A 177 -16.76 30.90 -7.16
CA ASP A 177 -17.31 32.19 -7.61
C ASP A 177 -17.41 32.23 -9.14
N CYS A 178 -16.43 31.66 -9.86
CA CYS A 178 -16.52 31.49 -11.31
C CYS A 178 -17.70 30.59 -11.74
N PHE A 179 -18.03 29.53 -10.98
CA PHE A 179 -19.20 28.69 -11.25
C PHE A 179 -20.52 29.39 -10.92
N ASP A 180 -20.56 30.18 -9.84
CA ASP A 180 -21.74 30.96 -9.46
C ASP A 180 -22.04 32.04 -10.52
N GLU A 181 -21.01 32.65 -11.10
CA GLU A 181 -21.14 33.60 -12.21
C GLU A 181 -21.49 32.93 -13.55
N ASN A 182 -20.94 31.74 -13.83
CA ASN A 182 -21.15 31.02 -15.09
C ASN A 182 -21.38 29.51 -14.88
N PRO A 183 -22.62 29.07 -14.58
CA PRO A 183 -22.89 27.66 -14.25
C PRO A 183 -22.61 26.64 -15.36
N HIS A 184 -22.48 27.10 -16.62
CA HIS A 184 -22.26 26.25 -17.79
C HIS A 184 -20.81 26.22 -18.28
N ILE A 185 -19.87 26.89 -17.59
CA ILE A 185 -18.48 26.92 -17.98
C ILE A 185 -17.79 25.58 -17.65
N ASP A 186 -17.12 24.97 -18.63
CA ASP A 186 -16.25 23.81 -18.37
C ASP A 186 -14.89 24.29 -17.84
N LEU A 187 -14.75 24.21 -16.53
CA LEU A 187 -13.63 24.78 -15.79
C LEU A 187 -12.95 23.70 -14.96
N LYS A 188 -11.62 23.66 -15.09
CA LYS A 188 -10.75 22.71 -14.39
C LYS A 188 -9.79 23.47 -13.48
N LEU A 189 -9.80 23.15 -12.19
CA LEU A 189 -8.84 23.70 -11.21
C LEU A 189 -7.65 22.74 -11.10
N ARG A 190 -6.47 23.17 -11.52
CA ARG A 190 -5.22 22.39 -11.48
C ARG A 190 -4.36 22.87 -10.33
N LEU A 191 -4.19 22.07 -9.27
CA LEU A 191 -3.19 22.30 -8.24
C LEU A 191 -1.81 21.84 -8.76
N ILE A 192 -0.82 22.71 -8.62
CA ILE A 192 0.49 22.55 -9.25
C ILE A 192 1.43 21.77 -8.32
N GLY A 193 1.96 20.63 -8.78
CA GLY A 193 2.83 19.74 -8.02
C GLY A 193 4.33 20.08 -8.08
N ARG A 194 4.80 20.71 -9.16
CA ARG A 194 6.19 21.22 -9.25
C ARG A 194 6.23 22.73 -9.08
N ARG A 195 6.91 23.20 -8.03
CA ARG A 195 7.19 24.63 -7.86
C ARG A 195 8.47 24.99 -8.62
N LYS A 196 8.50 26.19 -9.23
CA LYS A 196 9.71 26.74 -9.88
C LYS A 196 10.74 27.31 -8.87
N GLN A 197 10.35 27.45 -7.60
CA GLN A 197 11.13 28.07 -6.53
C GLN A 197 11.68 27.02 -5.54
N ASP A 198 12.75 27.40 -4.83
CA ASP A 198 13.42 26.58 -3.81
C ASP A 198 12.43 26.19 -2.69
N GLY A 199 12.25 24.88 -2.48
CA GLY A 199 11.39 24.32 -1.43
C GLY A 199 11.81 24.61 0.01
N ARG A 200 12.96 25.24 0.22
CA ARG A 200 13.43 25.75 1.52
C ARG A 200 13.16 27.22 1.76
N THR A 201 12.59 27.92 0.78
CA THR A 201 12.28 29.34 0.97
C THR A 201 10.87 29.50 1.50
N TYR A 202 10.73 30.42 2.43
CA TYR A 202 9.47 30.72 3.05
C TYR A 202 8.78 31.87 2.31
N ASN A 203 8.20 31.55 1.17
CA ASN A 203 7.33 32.48 0.48
C ASN A 203 5.88 32.09 0.76
N LEU A 204 5.01 33.09 1.01
CA LEU A 204 3.58 32.86 0.97
C LEU A 204 3.25 32.46 -0.47
N PRO A 205 2.72 31.25 -0.69
CA PRO A 205 2.40 30.85 -2.04
C PRO A 205 1.21 31.67 -2.50
N THR A 206 1.28 32.29 -3.67
CA THR A 206 0.13 33.01 -4.23
C THR A 206 -0.88 32.01 -4.79
N ALA A 207 -2.17 32.35 -4.78
CA ALA A 207 -3.21 31.50 -5.38
C ALA A 207 -2.85 31.02 -6.81
N SER A 208 -2.21 31.88 -7.62
CA SER A 208 -1.74 31.55 -8.98
C SER A 208 -0.54 30.59 -9.03
N GLU A 209 0.27 30.53 -7.98
CA GLU A 209 1.37 29.56 -7.87
C GLU A 209 0.87 28.20 -7.41
N VAL A 210 -0.15 28.15 -6.54
CA VAL A 210 -0.73 26.91 -5.99
C VAL A 210 -1.69 26.25 -6.95
N ALA A 211 -2.48 27.04 -7.67
CA ALA A 211 -3.48 26.53 -8.58
C ALA A 211 -3.61 27.38 -9.85
N ALA A 212 -3.95 26.72 -10.95
CA ALA A 212 -4.33 27.36 -12.20
C ALA A 212 -5.79 27.00 -12.54
N LEU A 213 -6.54 27.99 -12.98
CA LEU A 213 -7.91 27.84 -13.47
C LEU A 213 -7.87 27.79 -15.00
N ILE A 214 -8.24 26.65 -15.58
CA ILE A 214 -8.11 26.38 -17.01
C ILE A 214 -9.51 26.22 -17.61
N VAL A 215 -9.75 26.92 -18.73
CA VAL A 215 -10.97 26.83 -19.53
C VAL A 215 -10.66 26.00 -20.78
N GLY A 216 -11.39 24.89 -20.97
CA GLY A 216 -11.21 23.99 -22.12
C GLY A 216 -10.38 22.73 -21.84
N ASP A 217 -10.00 22.02 -22.91
CA ASP A 217 -9.46 20.67 -22.80
C ASP A 217 -7.96 20.62 -22.51
N ILE A 218 -7.56 19.71 -21.60
CA ILE A 218 -6.17 19.58 -21.15
C ILE A 218 -5.52 18.52 -22.02
N GLY A 219 -4.85 18.94 -23.10
CA GLY A 219 -3.93 18.08 -23.85
C GLY A 219 -2.78 17.57 -22.96
N ASP A 220 -2.11 16.51 -23.43
CA ASP A 220 -1.15 15.59 -22.78
C ASP A 220 0.06 16.17 -21.97
N ALA A 221 0.04 17.42 -21.52
CA ALA A 221 1.06 18.02 -20.66
C ALA A 221 0.76 17.83 -19.15
N ILE A 222 0.40 16.61 -18.76
CA ILE A 222 0.11 16.23 -17.37
C ILE A 222 1.41 15.72 -16.73
N ASP A 223 1.95 16.45 -15.76
CA ASP A 223 2.96 15.88 -14.87
C ASP A 223 2.27 14.97 -13.85
N ASN A 224 2.91 13.86 -13.47
CA ASN A 224 2.34 12.80 -12.63
C ASN A 224 2.01 13.23 -11.18
N ARG A 225 2.13 14.52 -10.87
CA ARG A 225 2.03 15.10 -9.53
C ARG A 225 1.07 16.28 -9.45
N ASP A 226 0.24 16.56 -10.43
CA ASP A 226 -0.78 17.62 -10.32
C ASP A 226 -2.13 17.06 -9.86
N ILE A 227 -2.91 17.84 -9.10
CA ILE A 227 -4.31 17.48 -8.74
C ILE A 227 -5.24 18.30 -9.62
N ILE A 228 -6.09 17.65 -10.40
CA ILE A 228 -7.09 18.32 -11.24
C ILE A 228 -8.46 18.10 -10.61
N VAL A 229 -9.16 19.19 -10.30
CA VAL A 229 -10.54 19.20 -9.85
C VAL A 229 -11.41 19.61 -11.03
N THR A 230 -12.32 18.72 -11.43
CA THR A 230 -13.27 18.93 -12.53
C THR A 230 -14.70 18.90 -12.01
N THR A 231 -15.65 19.37 -12.83
CA THR A 231 -17.08 19.16 -12.59
C THR A 231 -17.38 17.66 -12.40
N LYS A 232 -18.33 17.32 -11.51
CA LYS A 232 -18.60 15.94 -11.09
C LYS A 232 -18.97 15.05 -12.30
N SER A 233 -18.03 14.23 -12.75
CA SER A 233 -18.25 13.19 -13.77
C SER A 233 -18.79 11.86 -13.19
N GLY A 234 -19.11 11.81 -11.89
CA GLY A 234 -19.68 10.62 -11.25
C GLY A 234 -18.67 9.50 -10.93
N SER A 235 -17.41 9.61 -11.33
CA SER A 235 -16.33 8.66 -11.01
C SER A 235 -15.43 9.15 -9.87
N LEU A 236 -15.07 8.27 -8.94
CA LEU A 236 -14.09 8.56 -7.88
C LEU A 236 -12.68 8.55 -8.48
N GLN A 237 -11.99 9.69 -8.42
CA GLN A 237 -10.59 9.83 -8.84
C GLN A 237 -9.66 9.73 -7.63
N ARG A 238 -8.50 9.08 -7.80
CA ARG A 238 -7.48 8.99 -6.76
C ARG A 238 -6.59 10.23 -6.78
N ILE A 239 -6.46 10.89 -5.63
CA ILE A 239 -5.48 11.95 -5.40
C ILE A 239 -4.14 11.31 -5.04
N ASN A 240 -3.07 11.74 -5.71
CA ASN A 240 -1.71 11.27 -5.41
C ASN A 240 -1.29 11.72 -4.00
N GLU A 241 -0.99 10.78 -3.11
CA GLU A 241 -0.58 11.09 -1.73
C GLU A 241 0.81 11.75 -1.65
N LEU A 242 1.60 11.69 -2.74
CA LEU A 242 2.91 12.33 -2.86
C LEU A 242 2.84 13.78 -3.39
N HIS A 243 1.63 14.33 -3.58
CA HIS A 243 1.45 15.73 -3.96
C HIS A 243 1.83 16.68 -2.81
N PRO A 244 2.54 17.80 -3.04
CA PRO A 244 2.92 18.73 -1.97
C PRO A 244 1.73 19.29 -1.18
N ALA A 245 0.66 19.72 -1.86
CA ALA A 245 -0.58 20.16 -1.23
C ALA A 245 -1.38 19.06 -0.48
N TYR A 246 -1.02 17.77 -0.60
CA TYR A 246 -1.79 16.67 0.00
C TYR A 246 -2.00 16.85 1.51
N LEU A 247 -0.93 17.19 2.24
CA LEU A 247 -1.02 17.42 3.69
C LEU A 247 -1.86 18.64 4.05
N GLY A 248 -1.77 19.73 3.26
CA GLY A 248 -2.59 20.93 3.46
C GLY A 248 -4.08 20.69 3.22
N LEU A 249 -4.42 19.84 2.24
CA LEU A 249 -5.79 19.43 1.95
C LEU A 249 -6.34 18.44 2.98
N GLN A 250 -5.52 17.48 3.41
CA GLN A 250 -5.90 16.46 4.38
C GLN A 250 -5.91 16.98 5.82
N TYR A 251 -5.11 17.99 6.15
CA TYR A 251 -5.02 18.55 7.50
C TYR A 251 -5.08 20.08 7.51
N PRO A 252 -6.19 20.72 7.06
CA PRO A 252 -6.30 22.18 7.01
C PRO A 252 -6.08 22.84 8.38
N LEU A 253 -6.44 22.15 9.46
CA LEU A 253 -6.23 22.66 10.82
C LEU A 253 -4.75 22.64 11.26
N LEU A 254 -3.94 21.75 10.71
CA LEU A 254 -2.49 21.69 11.02
C LEU A 254 -1.67 22.58 10.10
N PHE A 255 -2.18 22.86 8.90
CA PHE A 255 -1.56 23.71 7.88
C PHE A 255 -2.50 24.88 7.53
N PRO A 256 -2.72 25.84 8.46
CA PRO A 256 -3.73 26.87 8.31
C PRO A 256 -3.51 27.79 7.11
N TYR A 257 -2.28 27.93 6.63
CA TYR A 257 -1.94 28.72 5.45
C TYR A 257 -1.94 27.91 4.14
N GLY A 258 -2.17 26.59 4.21
CA GLY A 258 -2.06 25.69 3.06
C GLY A 258 -0.61 25.43 2.65
N ASP A 259 0.33 25.44 3.60
CA ASP A 259 1.75 25.22 3.33
C ASP A 259 2.01 23.86 2.65
N ASP A 260 2.95 23.84 1.71
CA ASP A 260 3.35 22.62 1.03
C ASP A 260 3.93 21.60 2.03
N GLY A 261 3.51 20.35 1.87
CA GLY A 261 4.08 19.19 2.53
C GLY A 261 5.43 18.77 1.94
N TYR A 262 5.73 17.47 2.01
CA TYR A 262 6.98 16.96 1.45
C TYR A 262 7.04 17.15 -0.08
N ARG A 263 8.23 17.49 -0.57
CA ARG A 263 8.59 17.52 -1.99
C ARG A 263 9.88 16.72 -2.22
N VAL A 264 9.97 16.05 -3.36
CA VAL A 264 11.13 15.20 -3.72
C VAL A 264 12.43 15.98 -3.99
N ASP A 265 12.33 17.29 -4.22
CA ASP A 265 13.42 18.17 -4.64
C ASP A 265 13.94 19.07 -3.50
N ILE A 266 13.54 18.80 -2.25
CA ILE A 266 14.06 19.52 -1.07
C ILE A 266 15.55 19.17 -0.91
N PRO A 267 16.50 20.12 -1.04
CA PRO A 267 17.92 19.79 -0.93
C PRO A 267 18.32 19.46 0.51
N HIS A 268 19.49 18.84 0.67
CA HIS A 268 20.23 18.77 1.95
C HIS A 268 21.09 20.02 2.18
N ARG A 269 21.40 20.31 3.45
CA ARG A 269 22.11 21.53 3.87
C ARG A 269 23.46 21.57 3.17
N ASP A 270 23.84 22.75 2.70
CA ASP A 270 25.11 22.99 2.00
C ASP A 270 25.34 22.14 0.73
N VAL A 271 24.27 21.57 0.14
CA VAL A 271 24.34 20.90 -1.16
C VAL A 271 24.09 21.90 -2.28
N ASP A 272 25.12 22.15 -3.07
CA ASP A 272 25.09 22.97 -4.28
C ASP A 272 25.12 22.09 -5.55
N HIS A 273 25.13 22.69 -6.75
CA HIS A 273 25.24 21.93 -8.00
C HIS A 273 26.60 21.22 -8.18
N SER A 274 27.66 21.62 -7.47
CA SER A 274 29.03 21.12 -7.60
C SER A 274 29.38 19.93 -6.69
N THR A 275 28.59 19.69 -5.64
CA THR A 275 28.83 18.65 -4.62
C THR A 275 28.46 17.25 -5.10
N ASN A 276 29.47 16.38 -5.19
CA ASN A 276 29.36 15.00 -5.67
C ASN A 276 28.89 14.03 -4.56
N THR A 277 27.73 14.31 -3.95
CA THR A 277 27.17 13.47 -2.88
C THR A 277 26.15 12.47 -3.44
N LYS A 278 26.23 11.20 -3.00
CA LYS A 278 25.29 10.15 -3.41
C LYS A 278 23.82 10.43 -3.02
N ARG A 279 23.56 11.34 -2.06
CA ARG A 279 22.22 11.69 -1.58
C ARG A 279 22.07 13.19 -1.34
N ARG A 280 21.58 13.88 -2.37
CA ARG A 280 21.48 15.35 -2.44
C ARG A 280 20.17 15.92 -1.87
N PHE A 281 19.12 15.11 -1.79
CA PHE A 281 17.78 15.54 -1.39
C PHE A 281 17.33 14.89 -0.08
N CYS A 282 16.54 15.65 0.68
CA CYS A 282 15.86 15.24 1.90
C CYS A 282 14.85 14.13 1.58
N THR A 283 14.89 13.04 2.33
CA THR A 283 13.90 11.96 2.19
C THR A 283 12.60 12.30 2.94
N MET A 284 11.49 11.67 2.54
CA MET A 284 10.21 11.86 3.22
C MET A 284 10.27 11.47 4.71
N ARG A 285 11.05 10.43 5.05
CA ARG A 285 11.33 10.06 6.45
C ARG A 285 12.03 11.19 7.20
N GLU A 286 13.08 11.76 6.61
CA GLU A 286 13.83 12.89 7.21
C GLU A 286 12.93 14.12 7.38
N PHE A 287 12.06 14.39 6.40
CA PHE A 287 11.08 15.47 6.47
C PHE A 287 10.13 15.31 7.66
N PHE A 288 9.45 14.16 7.77
CA PHE A 288 8.51 13.93 8.88
C PHE A 288 9.22 13.88 10.23
N ALA A 289 10.38 13.22 10.31
CA ALA A 289 11.18 13.17 11.54
C ALA A 289 11.56 14.57 12.02
N TYR A 290 11.87 15.49 11.10
CA TYR A 290 12.14 16.90 11.43
C TYR A 290 10.88 17.64 11.88
N ARG A 291 9.72 17.41 11.26
CA ARG A 291 8.46 18.13 11.56
C ARG A 291 7.82 17.73 12.90
N ILE A 292 8.11 16.52 13.41
CA ILE A 292 7.51 16.01 14.66
C ILE A 292 8.41 16.17 15.89
N GLN A 293 9.51 16.92 15.79
CA GLN A 293 10.32 17.26 16.95
C GLN A 293 9.71 18.45 17.70
N ASP A 294 9.72 18.38 19.03
CA ASP A 294 9.45 19.56 19.85
C ASP A 294 10.64 20.52 19.77
N ARG A 295 10.37 21.83 19.64
CA ARG A 295 11.40 22.84 19.40
C ARG A 295 11.25 23.99 20.38
N VAL A 296 12.40 24.43 20.90
CA VAL A 296 12.45 25.50 21.89
C VAL A 296 11.85 26.78 21.30
N ASN A 297 10.99 27.44 22.08
CA ASN A 297 10.34 28.71 21.74
C ASN A 297 9.40 28.66 20.53
N VAL A 298 8.95 27.48 20.09
CA VAL A 298 8.04 27.35 18.94
C VAL A 298 6.75 26.61 19.34
N PHE A 299 5.59 27.21 19.10
CA PHE A 299 4.31 26.53 19.31
C PHE A 299 3.92 25.69 18.09
N SER A 300 3.96 24.36 18.22
CA SER A 300 3.60 23.44 17.13
C SER A 300 2.13 23.03 17.17
N LEU A 301 1.35 23.44 16.17
CA LEU A 301 -0.03 22.94 15.98
C LEU A 301 -0.06 21.41 15.81
N ILE A 302 0.93 20.85 15.10
CA ILE A 302 1.04 19.42 14.85
C ILE A 302 1.13 18.66 16.18
N LEU A 303 2.08 19.01 17.04
CA LEU A 303 2.30 18.33 18.31
C LEU A 303 1.17 18.54 19.31
N ASN A 304 0.54 19.72 19.29
CA ASN A 304 -0.55 20.06 20.20
C ASN A 304 -1.94 19.58 19.73
N SER A 305 -2.04 18.86 18.61
CA SER A 305 -3.33 18.44 18.02
C SER A 305 -3.88 17.10 18.53
N ARG A 306 -3.21 16.44 19.48
CA ARG A 306 -3.67 15.22 20.20
C ARG A 306 -4.14 14.08 19.28
N ARG A 307 -5.45 13.80 19.24
CA ARG A 307 -6.03 12.73 18.43
C ARG A 307 -5.80 12.96 16.94
N LEU A 308 -5.76 14.21 16.49
CA LEU A 308 -5.45 14.53 15.09
C LEU A 308 -3.96 14.26 14.79
N PHE A 309 -3.05 14.52 15.73
CA PHE A 309 -1.62 14.18 15.61
C PHE A 309 -1.41 12.68 15.41
N GLN A 310 -2.12 11.83 16.14
CA GLN A 310 -2.03 10.37 15.96
C GLN A 310 -2.43 9.94 14.55
N GLN A 311 -3.47 10.56 13.98
CA GLN A 311 -3.91 10.28 12.61
C GLN A 311 -2.86 10.76 11.60
N PHE A 312 -2.33 11.97 11.82
CA PHE A 312 -1.24 12.54 11.02
C PHE A 312 0.00 11.64 11.01
N LEU A 313 0.39 11.05 12.15
CA LEU A 313 1.53 10.13 12.23
C LEU A 313 1.31 8.83 11.44
N VAL A 314 0.09 8.28 11.47
CA VAL A 314 -0.25 7.07 10.70
C VAL A 314 -0.18 7.39 9.20
N ASP A 315 -0.76 8.51 8.77
CA ASP A 315 -0.73 8.94 7.38
C ASP A 315 0.71 9.28 6.91
N ALA A 316 1.51 9.95 7.76
CA ALA A 316 2.91 10.20 7.48
C ALA A 316 3.69 8.89 7.22
N TYR A 317 3.46 7.86 8.04
CA TYR A 317 4.09 6.56 7.85
C TYR A 317 3.64 5.88 6.55
N THR A 318 2.35 5.91 6.22
CA THR A 318 1.85 5.31 4.97
C THR A 318 2.39 6.04 3.73
N MET A 319 2.56 7.36 3.79
CA MET A 319 3.21 8.15 2.75
C MET A 319 4.67 7.74 2.56
N ILE A 320 5.44 7.57 3.65
CA ILE A 320 6.85 7.11 3.61
C ILE A 320 6.95 5.74 2.93
N GLU A 321 6.10 4.79 3.31
CA GLU A 321 6.13 3.45 2.70
C GLU A 321 5.74 3.47 1.22
N THR A 322 4.79 4.32 0.85
CA THR A 322 4.38 4.51 -0.55
C THR A 322 5.50 5.10 -1.40
N GLU A 323 6.22 6.10 -0.88
CA GLU A 323 7.38 6.70 -1.55
C GLU A 323 8.51 5.69 -1.76
N ARG A 324 8.79 4.86 -0.74
CA ARG A 324 9.79 3.77 -0.86
C ARG A 324 9.42 2.77 -1.93
N LEU A 325 8.14 2.37 -2.00
CA LEU A 325 7.66 1.44 -3.03
C LEU A 325 7.76 2.07 -4.42
N TYR A 326 7.41 3.34 -4.57
CA TYR A 326 7.54 4.08 -5.83
C TYR A 326 9.00 4.20 -6.26
N TYR A 327 9.91 4.55 -5.34
CA TYR A 327 11.35 4.58 -5.57
C TYR A 327 11.86 3.21 -6.02
N ILE A 328 11.46 2.13 -5.32
CA ILE A 328 11.88 0.78 -5.70
C ILE A 328 11.40 0.41 -7.11
N ARG A 329 10.16 0.77 -7.46
CA ARG A 329 9.56 0.46 -8.76
C ARG A 329 10.25 1.21 -9.91
N ASN A 330 10.61 2.47 -9.70
CA ASN A 330 11.07 3.34 -10.79
C ASN A 330 12.59 3.52 -10.84
N GLN A 331 13.26 3.70 -9.70
CA GLN A 331 14.69 4.06 -9.67
C GLN A 331 15.64 2.87 -9.76
N PHE A 332 15.25 1.67 -9.30
CA PHE A 332 16.10 0.49 -9.48
C PHE A 332 16.19 0.00 -10.93
N LEU A 333 15.36 0.54 -11.82
CA LEU A 333 15.30 0.15 -13.23
C LEU A 333 15.62 1.30 -14.20
N ALA A 334 15.41 2.57 -13.80
CA ALA A 334 15.57 3.72 -14.70
C ALA A 334 17.04 4.08 -15.02
N ASP A 335 17.98 3.92 -14.08
CA ASP A 335 19.40 4.27 -14.28
C ASP A 335 20.27 3.04 -14.63
N THR A 336 19.63 1.97 -15.10
CA THR A 336 20.28 0.70 -15.43
C THR A 336 19.82 0.22 -16.79
N THR A 337 20.67 -0.47 -17.56
CA THR A 337 20.24 -1.23 -18.76
C THR A 337 19.43 -2.49 -18.40
N LEU A 338 18.91 -2.56 -17.17
CA LEU A 338 18.26 -3.73 -16.61
C LEU A 338 16.75 -3.57 -16.73
N ASN A 339 16.11 -4.61 -17.25
CA ASN A 339 14.67 -4.77 -17.24
C ASN A 339 14.19 -5.25 -15.86
N PRO A 340 12.90 -5.09 -15.50
CA PRO A 340 12.35 -5.61 -14.24
C PRO A 340 12.71 -7.08 -13.97
N GLU A 341 12.68 -7.90 -15.03
CA GLU A 341 13.02 -9.33 -15.02
C GLU A 341 14.47 -9.64 -14.61
N ASP A 342 15.38 -8.69 -14.74
CA ASP A 342 16.78 -8.83 -14.31
C ASP A 342 16.97 -8.65 -12.80
N ARG A 343 15.93 -8.17 -12.08
CA ARG A 343 15.93 -8.00 -10.61
C ARG A 343 14.87 -8.87 -9.93
N PRO A 344 15.02 -10.21 -10.01
CA PRO A 344 14.07 -11.16 -9.44
C PRO A 344 13.95 -11.04 -7.92
N ASP A 345 14.99 -10.54 -7.25
CA ASP A 345 15.02 -10.27 -5.81
C ASP A 345 14.04 -9.15 -5.40
N ILE A 346 13.92 -8.12 -6.23
CA ILE A 346 12.98 -7.00 -6.02
C ILE A 346 11.57 -7.43 -6.44
N LEU A 347 11.44 -8.04 -7.63
CA LEU A 347 10.15 -8.50 -8.14
C LEU A 347 9.44 -9.43 -7.16
N SER A 348 10.16 -10.40 -6.59
CA SER A 348 9.60 -11.34 -5.62
C SER A 348 9.08 -10.64 -4.37
N ARG A 349 9.81 -9.65 -3.85
CA ARG A 349 9.40 -8.89 -2.66
C ARG A 349 8.20 -7.99 -2.93
N LEU A 350 8.22 -7.24 -4.03
CA LEU A 350 7.10 -6.39 -4.43
C LEU A 350 5.83 -7.21 -4.70
N PHE A 351 5.98 -8.36 -5.37
CA PHE A 351 4.87 -9.28 -5.59
C PHE A 351 4.30 -9.79 -4.26
N LYS A 352 5.15 -10.21 -3.31
CA LYS A 352 4.69 -10.66 -1.98
C LYS A 352 3.93 -9.58 -1.22
N ILE A 353 4.45 -8.36 -1.18
CA ILE A 353 3.79 -7.21 -0.51
C ILE A 353 2.43 -6.94 -1.15
N THR A 354 2.37 -6.95 -2.48
CA THR A 354 1.15 -6.71 -3.25
C THR A 354 0.13 -7.81 -3.02
N LEU A 355 0.56 -9.08 -3.03
CA LEU A 355 -0.27 -10.25 -2.75
C LEU A 355 -0.83 -10.21 -1.33
N ASP A 356 -0.02 -9.88 -0.32
CA ASP A 356 -0.50 -9.76 1.07
C ASP A 356 -1.54 -8.65 1.23
N SER A 357 -1.32 -7.51 0.56
CA SER A 357 -2.29 -6.41 0.53
C SER A 357 -3.60 -6.82 -0.13
N LEU A 358 -3.53 -7.51 -1.27
CA LEU A 358 -4.69 -8.07 -1.98
C LEU A 358 -5.49 -9.01 -1.09
N ILE A 359 -4.82 -9.96 -0.43
CA ILE A 359 -5.48 -10.92 0.47
C ILE A 359 -6.08 -10.23 1.69
N LYS A 360 -5.41 -9.20 2.23
CA LYS A 360 -5.95 -8.39 3.33
C LYS A 360 -7.21 -7.63 2.90
N ASP A 361 -7.25 -7.06 1.70
CA ASP A 361 -8.40 -6.33 1.20
C ASP A 361 -9.58 -7.25 0.89
N LEU A 362 -9.33 -8.40 0.29
CA LEU A 362 -10.36 -9.41 0.03
C LEU A 362 -10.98 -9.94 1.33
N LYS A 363 -10.17 -10.20 2.37
CA LYS A 363 -10.64 -10.76 3.64
C LYS A 363 -11.19 -9.72 4.62
N LYS A 364 -10.41 -8.67 4.92
CA LYS A 364 -10.72 -7.71 5.99
C LYS A 364 -11.60 -6.56 5.51
N LYS A 365 -11.35 -6.04 4.30
CA LYS A 365 -12.15 -4.95 3.74
C LYS A 365 -13.38 -5.44 2.99
N ARG A 366 -13.55 -6.76 2.85
CA ARG A 366 -14.71 -7.42 2.22
C ARG A 366 -15.01 -6.86 0.83
N LEU A 367 -13.96 -6.64 0.04
CA LEU A 367 -14.06 -5.94 -1.25
C LEU A 367 -14.98 -6.67 -2.24
N LEU A 368 -15.06 -8.01 -2.15
CA LEU A 368 -15.99 -8.84 -2.93
C LEU A 368 -17.16 -9.38 -2.10
N GLY A 369 -17.30 -8.96 -0.85
CA GLY A 369 -18.21 -9.54 0.14
C GLY A 369 -17.50 -10.31 1.26
N SER A 370 -18.27 -10.98 2.11
CA SER A 370 -17.72 -11.75 3.23
C SER A 370 -17.09 -13.06 2.74
N VAL A 371 -15.83 -13.30 3.11
CA VAL A 371 -15.04 -14.46 2.69
C VAL A 371 -14.85 -15.43 3.86
N GLN A 372 -15.25 -16.68 3.68
CA GLN A 372 -15.13 -17.74 4.68
C GLN A 372 -13.76 -18.43 4.64
N ALA A 373 -13.23 -18.69 3.45
CA ALA A 373 -11.92 -19.30 3.27
C ALA A 373 -11.18 -18.70 2.06
N VAL A 374 -9.86 -18.72 2.12
CA VAL A 374 -8.98 -18.27 1.04
C VAL A 374 -7.88 -19.28 0.86
N VAL A 375 -7.65 -19.69 -0.37
CA VAL A 375 -6.51 -20.52 -0.74
C VAL A 375 -5.84 -19.89 -1.93
N TYR A 376 -4.53 -19.74 -1.88
CA TYR A 376 -3.77 -19.38 -3.06
C TYR A 376 -2.49 -20.19 -3.20
N THR A 377 -2.01 -20.26 -4.43
CA THR A 377 -0.70 -20.79 -4.77
C THR A 377 0.03 -19.83 -5.70
N VAL A 378 1.33 -19.64 -5.44
CA VAL A 378 2.21 -18.88 -6.33
C VAL A 378 2.82 -19.83 -7.34
N GLU A 379 2.77 -19.46 -8.61
CA GLU A 379 3.37 -20.16 -9.75
C GLU A 379 4.43 -19.26 -10.38
N PHE A 380 5.58 -19.84 -10.71
CA PHE A 380 6.68 -19.13 -11.34
C PHE A 380 6.83 -19.60 -12.78
N GLN A 381 6.38 -18.79 -13.73
CA GLN A 381 6.44 -19.12 -15.14
C GLN A 381 7.85 -18.86 -15.70
N LYS A 382 8.23 -19.56 -16.78
CA LYS A 382 9.54 -19.41 -17.47
C LYS A 382 9.86 -17.99 -17.94
N ARG A 383 8.88 -17.07 -17.95
CA ARG A 383 8.99 -15.68 -18.43
C ARG A 383 9.15 -14.64 -17.31
N GLY A 384 9.57 -15.07 -16.12
CA GLY A 384 10.19 -14.18 -15.13
C GLY A 384 9.27 -13.49 -14.14
N LEU A 385 7.96 -13.41 -14.35
CA LEU A 385 7.05 -12.80 -13.37
C LEU A 385 6.34 -13.84 -12.50
N PRO A 386 6.32 -13.68 -11.15
CA PRO A 386 5.48 -14.48 -10.28
C PRO A 386 4.00 -14.28 -10.61
N HIS A 387 3.23 -15.35 -10.55
CA HIS A 387 1.79 -15.34 -10.73
C HIS A 387 1.11 -16.03 -9.55
N ALA A 388 -0.10 -15.63 -9.19
CA ALA A 388 -0.84 -16.26 -8.09
C ALA A 388 -2.22 -16.71 -8.58
N HIS A 389 -2.53 -17.98 -8.33
CA HIS A 389 -3.89 -18.51 -8.47
C HIS A 389 -4.57 -18.42 -7.12
N ILE A 390 -5.66 -17.66 -7.02
CA ILE A 390 -6.37 -17.36 -5.78
C ILE A 390 -7.81 -17.88 -5.89
N CYS A 391 -8.24 -18.65 -4.90
CA CYS A 391 -9.62 -19.12 -4.77
C CYS A 391 -10.23 -18.56 -3.47
N LEU A 392 -11.40 -17.95 -3.61
CA LEU A 392 -12.16 -17.36 -2.52
C LEU A 392 -13.42 -18.19 -2.30
N PHE A 393 -13.62 -18.64 -1.06
CA PHE A 393 -14.85 -19.29 -0.63
C PHE A 393 -15.71 -18.23 0.04
N MET A 394 -16.70 -17.73 -0.68
CA MET A 394 -17.61 -16.69 -0.19
C MET A 394 -18.55 -17.26 0.89
N HIS A 395 -18.92 -16.42 1.86
CA HIS A 395 -19.98 -16.72 2.85
C HIS A 395 -21.31 -16.94 2.12
N SER A 396 -22.22 -17.77 2.65
CA SER A 396 -23.50 -18.14 2.02
C SER A 396 -24.27 -16.94 1.47
N ASP A 397 -24.32 -15.86 2.25
CA ASP A 397 -25.08 -14.64 1.93
C ASP A 397 -24.47 -13.86 0.76
N TYR A 398 -23.22 -14.18 0.39
CA TYR A 398 -22.45 -13.55 -0.68
C TYR A 398 -22.07 -14.54 -1.78
N LYS A 399 -22.55 -15.80 -1.75
CA LYS A 399 -22.41 -16.79 -2.83
C LYS A 399 -23.36 -16.49 -4.02
N LEU A 400 -23.89 -15.27 -4.11
CA LEU A 400 -25.07 -14.88 -4.87
C LEU A 400 -24.99 -15.20 -6.38
N PRO A 401 -25.88 -16.07 -6.91
CA PRO A 401 -25.80 -16.63 -8.26
C PRO A 401 -26.57 -15.86 -9.34
N THR A 402 -27.05 -14.63 -9.08
CA THR A 402 -27.82 -13.90 -10.11
C THR A 402 -26.90 -13.15 -11.07
N VAL A 403 -27.36 -13.02 -12.32
CA VAL A 403 -26.65 -12.34 -13.40
C VAL A 403 -26.32 -10.89 -13.02
N GLU A 404 -27.24 -10.19 -12.37
CA GLU A 404 -27.08 -8.79 -11.96
C GLU A 404 -25.96 -8.62 -10.92
N HIS A 405 -25.78 -9.60 -10.03
CA HIS A 405 -24.69 -9.57 -9.07
C HIS A 405 -23.34 -9.81 -9.75
N ILE A 406 -23.28 -10.74 -10.71
CA ILE A 406 -22.07 -11.02 -11.48
C ILE A 406 -21.62 -9.78 -12.24
N ASP A 407 -22.53 -9.12 -12.97
CA ASP A 407 -22.25 -7.93 -13.77
C ASP A 407 -21.81 -6.71 -12.94
N ARG A 408 -22.22 -6.63 -11.66
CA ARG A 408 -21.76 -5.59 -10.73
C ARG A 408 -20.30 -5.77 -10.32
N VAL A 409 -19.80 -7.01 -10.34
CA VAL A 409 -18.49 -7.38 -9.79
C VAL A 409 -17.46 -7.63 -10.89
N ILE A 410 -17.87 -8.29 -11.98
CA ILE A 410 -17.00 -8.73 -13.07
C ILE A 410 -17.45 -8.09 -14.38
N SER A 411 -16.50 -7.55 -15.13
CA SER A 411 -16.75 -7.00 -16.46
C SER A 411 -15.82 -7.61 -17.51
N ALA A 412 -16.31 -7.70 -18.74
CA ALA A 412 -15.57 -8.09 -19.94
C ALA A 412 -15.72 -7.04 -21.06
N GLU A 413 -16.00 -5.78 -20.70
CA GLU A 413 -16.24 -4.70 -21.65
C GLU A 413 -15.15 -3.63 -21.52
N ILE A 414 -14.80 -3.00 -22.64
CA ILE A 414 -13.98 -1.81 -22.71
C ILE A 414 -14.81 -0.67 -22.08
N PRO A 415 -14.32 -0.01 -21.02
CA PRO A 415 -14.99 1.14 -20.43
C PRO A 415 -15.13 2.27 -21.45
N ASN A 416 -16.15 3.11 -21.32
CA ASN A 416 -16.20 4.34 -22.11
C ASN A 416 -15.05 5.27 -21.67
N LYS A 417 -14.27 5.75 -22.65
CA LYS A 417 -13.10 6.61 -22.41
C LYS A 417 -13.49 7.97 -21.81
N ASP A 418 -14.65 8.49 -22.16
CA ASP A 418 -15.14 9.79 -21.68
C ASP A 418 -15.69 9.69 -20.25
N ASP A 419 -16.33 8.56 -19.91
CA ASP A 419 -16.92 8.34 -18.58
C ASP A 419 -15.87 7.94 -17.52
N ASP A 420 -14.94 7.04 -17.87
CA ASP A 420 -13.87 6.55 -16.98
C ASP A 420 -12.54 6.37 -17.74
N PRO A 421 -11.84 7.47 -18.06
CA PRO A 421 -10.59 7.43 -18.82
C PRO A 421 -9.49 6.62 -18.13
N GLU A 422 -9.47 6.62 -16.79
CA GLU A 422 -8.53 5.85 -15.99
C GLU A 422 -8.79 4.35 -16.17
N LEU A 423 -10.04 3.89 -16.00
CA LEU A 423 -10.35 2.48 -16.19
C LEU A 423 -10.14 2.06 -17.65
N TYR A 424 -10.45 2.92 -18.63
CA TYR A 424 -10.16 2.66 -20.04
C TYR A 424 -8.66 2.43 -20.26
N SER A 425 -7.81 3.32 -19.73
CA SER A 425 -6.36 3.19 -19.81
C SER A 425 -5.86 1.88 -19.17
N LEU A 426 -6.34 1.55 -17.97
CA LEU A 426 -5.94 0.33 -17.27
C LEU A 426 -6.44 -0.94 -17.96
N VAL A 427 -7.65 -0.94 -18.51
CA VAL A 427 -8.19 -2.07 -19.28
C VAL A 427 -7.38 -2.24 -20.57
N SER A 428 -7.08 -1.14 -21.26
CA SER A 428 -6.22 -1.13 -22.44
C SER A 428 -4.84 -1.71 -22.13
N GLU A 429 -4.20 -1.28 -21.06
CA GLU A 429 -2.87 -1.74 -20.68
C GLU A 429 -2.89 -3.21 -20.24
N PHE A 430 -3.71 -3.54 -19.23
CA PHE A 430 -3.60 -4.79 -18.49
C PHE A 430 -4.63 -5.86 -18.85
N MET A 431 -5.81 -5.51 -19.38
CA MET A 431 -6.93 -6.46 -19.54
C MET A 431 -7.23 -6.83 -20.98
N MET A 432 -6.51 -6.33 -21.98
CA MET A 432 -6.69 -6.77 -23.36
C MET A 432 -5.86 -8.02 -23.65
N HIS A 433 -6.52 -9.09 -24.07
CA HIS A 433 -5.85 -10.21 -24.72
C HIS A 433 -5.22 -9.68 -26.01
N GLY A 434 -3.91 -9.90 -26.17
CA GLY A 434 -3.20 -9.43 -27.36
C GLY A 434 -3.72 -10.07 -28.64
N PRO A 435 -3.37 -9.52 -29.82
CA PRO A 435 -3.71 -10.13 -31.10
C PRO A 435 -3.21 -11.57 -31.16
N CYS A 436 -4.08 -12.46 -31.63
CA CYS A 436 -3.83 -13.90 -31.74
C CYS A 436 -4.57 -14.47 -32.96
N GLY A 437 -4.42 -15.76 -33.24
CA GLY A 437 -5.10 -16.36 -34.38
C GLY A 437 -4.47 -15.94 -35.70
N SER A 438 -5.29 -15.53 -36.66
CA SER A 438 -4.84 -15.00 -37.96
C SER A 438 -3.98 -13.75 -37.81
N ASP A 439 -4.29 -12.91 -36.82
CA ASP A 439 -3.63 -11.62 -36.64
C ASP A 439 -2.23 -11.77 -36.05
N ASN A 440 -1.99 -12.86 -35.30
CA ASN A 440 -0.66 -13.22 -34.81
C ASN A 440 -0.55 -14.75 -34.55
N PRO A 441 -0.21 -15.55 -35.56
CA PRO A 441 -0.14 -17.01 -35.43
C PRO A 441 0.97 -17.50 -34.49
N LYS A 442 1.98 -16.64 -34.23
CA LYS A 442 3.13 -16.97 -33.39
C LYS A 442 2.92 -16.64 -31.91
N CYS A 443 1.75 -16.11 -31.54
CA CYS A 443 1.55 -15.72 -30.15
C CYS A 443 1.47 -16.94 -29.22
N PRO A 444 1.91 -16.83 -27.96
CA PRO A 444 2.04 -17.95 -27.02
C PRO A 444 0.74 -18.69 -26.69
N CYS A 445 -0.41 -18.03 -26.89
CA CYS A 445 -1.71 -18.65 -26.63
C CYS A 445 -2.17 -19.58 -27.75
N MET A 446 -1.48 -19.64 -28.90
CA MET A 446 -1.86 -20.50 -30.01
C MET A 446 -1.49 -21.95 -29.71
N SER A 447 -2.47 -22.83 -29.87
CA SER A 447 -2.33 -24.28 -29.81
C SER A 447 -3.14 -24.85 -30.98
N GLU A 448 -2.54 -25.70 -31.81
CA GLU A 448 -3.23 -26.33 -32.94
C GLU A 448 -3.96 -25.32 -33.87
N ASN A 449 -3.28 -24.21 -34.21
CA ASN A 449 -3.82 -23.10 -35.03
C ASN A 449 -5.08 -22.41 -34.46
N LYS A 450 -5.41 -22.62 -33.19
CA LYS A 450 -6.49 -21.90 -32.48
C LYS A 450 -5.97 -21.28 -31.19
N CYS A 451 -6.59 -20.21 -30.73
CA CYS A 451 -6.27 -19.66 -29.42
C CYS A 451 -6.72 -20.65 -28.33
N SER A 452 -5.80 -21.14 -27.51
CA SER A 452 -6.06 -22.03 -26.37
C SER A 452 -6.99 -21.44 -25.31
N LYS A 453 -7.19 -20.12 -25.33
CA LYS A 453 -8.11 -19.38 -24.46
C LYS A 453 -9.44 -19.05 -25.15
N ASN A 454 -9.60 -19.48 -26.40
CA ASN A 454 -10.78 -19.26 -27.25
C ASN A 454 -11.11 -17.77 -27.43
N PHE A 455 -10.09 -16.95 -27.69
CA PHE A 455 -10.26 -15.58 -28.17
C PHE A 455 -10.23 -15.54 -29.70
N PRO A 456 -10.94 -14.60 -30.35
CA PRO A 456 -11.92 -13.67 -29.74
C PRO A 456 -13.17 -14.41 -29.25
N LYS A 457 -13.74 -13.95 -28.12
CA LYS A 457 -15.00 -14.48 -27.57
C LYS A 457 -16.21 -14.02 -28.41
N PRO A 458 -17.35 -14.71 -28.38
CA PRO A 458 -18.55 -14.20 -29.06
C PRO A 458 -19.08 -12.94 -28.35
N PHE A 459 -19.76 -12.07 -29.10
CA PHE A 459 -20.55 -10.99 -28.53
C PHE A 459 -21.80 -11.55 -27.84
N LEU A 460 -22.15 -11.01 -26.68
CA LEU A 460 -23.36 -11.33 -25.93
C LEU A 460 -23.94 -10.06 -25.33
N GLU A 461 -25.24 -9.85 -25.52
CA GLU A 461 -25.93 -8.65 -25.03
C GLU A 461 -26.15 -8.67 -23.51
N ASN A 462 -26.31 -9.86 -22.92
CA ASN A 462 -26.52 -10.04 -21.49
C ASN A 462 -25.68 -11.21 -20.99
N THR A 463 -25.23 -11.15 -19.73
CA THR A 463 -24.58 -12.29 -19.09
C THR A 463 -25.60 -13.42 -18.92
N SER A 464 -25.21 -14.65 -19.23
CA SER A 464 -26.05 -15.85 -19.05
C SER A 464 -25.28 -16.93 -18.31
N VAL A 465 -25.97 -17.92 -17.76
CA VAL A 465 -25.35 -19.09 -17.13
C VAL A 465 -25.63 -20.30 -17.99
N ASP A 466 -24.58 -21.01 -18.41
CA ASP A 466 -24.72 -22.19 -19.25
C ASP A 466 -25.33 -23.39 -18.47
N SER A 467 -25.63 -24.47 -19.18
CA SER A 467 -26.18 -25.71 -18.59
C SER A 467 -25.27 -26.35 -17.54
N ASN A 468 -23.99 -25.98 -17.52
CA ASN A 468 -22.99 -26.45 -16.59
C ASN A 468 -22.82 -25.50 -15.38
N GLY A 469 -23.53 -24.38 -15.33
CA GLY A 469 -23.41 -23.41 -14.24
C GLY A 469 -22.25 -22.41 -14.40
N TYR A 470 -21.63 -22.30 -15.58
CA TYR A 470 -20.62 -21.30 -15.87
C TYR A 470 -21.26 -20.02 -16.44
N PRO A 471 -20.89 -18.85 -15.91
CA PRO A 471 -21.33 -17.59 -16.49
C PRO A 471 -20.61 -17.31 -17.82
N ILE A 472 -21.39 -17.06 -18.85
CA ILE A 472 -20.97 -16.49 -20.12
C ILE A 472 -21.22 -14.98 -20.00
N TYR A 473 -20.14 -14.23 -19.82
CA TYR A 473 -20.20 -12.80 -19.53
C TYR A 473 -20.60 -11.96 -20.73
N ARG A 474 -21.36 -10.89 -20.47
CA ARG A 474 -21.76 -9.86 -21.43
C ARG A 474 -20.54 -9.25 -22.13
N ARG A 475 -20.64 -9.14 -23.45
CA ARG A 475 -19.69 -8.48 -24.35
C ARG A 475 -20.50 -7.82 -25.45
N ARG A 476 -20.93 -6.57 -25.26
CA ARG A 476 -21.75 -5.87 -26.26
C ARG A 476 -20.92 -5.46 -27.48
N ASN A 477 -21.57 -5.37 -28.63
CA ASN A 477 -20.97 -4.79 -29.82
C ASN A 477 -21.37 -3.31 -29.90
N ASP A 478 -20.64 -2.48 -29.16
CA ASP A 478 -20.86 -1.03 -29.04
C ASP A 478 -19.94 -0.20 -29.95
N GLY A 479 -19.12 -0.86 -30.78
CA GLY A 479 -18.13 -0.21 -31.63
C GLY A 479 -16.84 0.21 -30.91
N SER A 480 -16.72 -0.03 -29.60
CA SER A 480 -15.53 0.28 -28.81
C SER A 480 -14.36 -0.62 -29.22
N PHE A 481 -13.17 -0.03 -29.41
CA PHE A 481 -11.95 -0.78 -29.69
C PHE A 481 -10.72 -0.16 -29.03
N ILE A 482 -9.71 -1.00 -28.83
CA ILE A 482 -8.35 -0.62 -28.41
C ILE A 482 -7.38 -1.16 -29.45
N GLU A 483 -6.49 -0.30 -29.93
CA GLU A 483 -5.48 -0.70 -30.90
C GLU A 483 -4.23 -1.25 -30.19
N LYS A 484 -3.84 -2.50 -30.50
CA LYS A 484 -2.58 -3.09 -30.05
C LYS A 484 -1.86 -3.71 -31.24
N SER A 485 -0.60 -3.31 -31.45
CA SER A 485 0.24 -3.80 -32.56
C SER A 485 -0.42 -3.61 -33.94
N GLY A 486 -1.13 -2.50 -34.15
CA GLY A 486 -1.84 -2.20 -35.40
C GLY A 486 -3.17 -2.96 -35.60
N VAL A 487 -3.61 -3.75 -34.61
CA VAL A 487 -4.86 -4.52 -34.67
C VAL A 487 -5.88 -3.89 -33.72
N LYS A 488 -7.10 -3.64 -34.23
CA LYS A 488 -8.22 -3.14 -33.44
C LYS A 488 -8.90 -4.29 -32.69
N LEU A 489 -8.77 -4.28 -31.38
CA LEU A 489 -9.34 -5.28 -30.49
C LEU A 489 -10.58 -4.71 -29.80
N ASP A 490 -11.72 -5.35 -29.97
CA ASP A 490 -13.00 -4.96 -29.36
C ASP A 490 -13.30 -5.74 -28.07
N ASN A 491 -14.53 -5.61 -27.56
CA ASN A 491 -15.02 -6.29 -26.36
C ASN A 491 -14.85 -7.83 -26.39
N ARG A 492 -14.64 -8.46 -27.55
CA ARG A 492 -14.37 -9.90 -27.65
C ARG A 492 -13.00 -10.30 -27.12
N SER A 493 -12.07 -9.35 -27.01
CA SER A 493 -10.68 -9.58 -26.59
C SER A 493 -10.39 -9.16 -25.15
N VAL A 494 -11.39 -8.68 -24.42
CA VAL A 494 -11.23 -8.25 -23.02
C VAL A 494 -11.15 -9.47 -22.08
N VAL A 495 -10.14 -9.52 -21.22
CA VAL A 495 -9.99 -10.46 -20.11
C VAL A 495 -10.88 -10.00 -18.95
N LEU A 496 -11.49 -10.93 -18.22
CA LEU A 496 -12.45 -10.61 -17.16
C LEU A 496 -11.78 -9.89 -16.01
N TYR A 497 -12.35 -8.77 -15.57
CA TYR A 497 -11.73 -7.93 -14.56
C TYR A 497 -12.73 -7.38 -13.55
N HIS A 498 -12.22 -7.02 -12.37
CA HIS A 498 -12.96 -6.28 -11.36
C HIS A 498 -12.45 -4.83 -11.31
N LYS A 499 -13.33 -3.86 -11.56
CA LYS A 499 -13.00 -2.43 -11.70
C LYS A 499 -12.14 -1.90 -10.55
N THR A 500 -12.58 -2.11 -9.30
CA THR A 500 -11.86 -1.62 -8.11
C THR A 500 -10.51 -2.31 -7.87
N LEU A 501 -10.38 -3.61 -8.18
CA LEU A 501 -9.11 -4.32 -8.02
C LEU A 501 -8.11 -3.81 -9.07
N LEU A 502 -8.56 -3.62 -10.30
CA LEU A 502 -7.73 -3.11 -11.39
C LEU A 502 -7.22 -1.70 -11.09
N LYS A 503 -8.09 -0.77 -10.67
CA LYS A 503 -7.69 0.60 -10.26
C LYS A 503 -6.73 0.60 -9.08
N ARG A 504 -6.93 -0.29 -8.11
CA ARG A 504 -6.14 -0.31 -6.88
C ARG A 504 -4.76 -0.93 -7.06
N TYR A 505 -4.66 -2.00 -7.85
CA TYR A 505 -3.43 -2.80 -7.97
C TYR A 505 -2.69 -2.58 -9.29
N GLN A 506 -3.33 -2.00 -10.31
CA GLN A 506 -2.74 -1.68 -11.62
C GLN A 506 -1.90 -2.85 -12.15
N ALA A 507 -2.53 -4.02 -12.20
CA ALA A 507 -1.90 -5.28 -12.53
C ALA A 507 -2.86 -6.15 -13.33
N HIS A 508 -2.31 -7.14 -14.04
CA HIS A 508 -3.13 -8.12 -14.74
C HIS A 508 -3.83 -9.06 -13.74
N VAL A 509 -5.12 -8.84 -13.47
CA VAL A 509 -5.96 -9.63 -12.55
C VAL A 509 -7.19 -10.18 -13.29
N ASN A 510 -7.15 -11.45 -13.67
CA ASN A 510 -8.30 -12.16 -14.23
C ASN A 510 -9.23 -12.62 -13.10
N VAL A 511 -10.49 -12.17 -13.10
CA VAL A 511 -11.47 -12.51 -12.06
C VAL A 511 -12.62 -13.31 -12.68
N GLU A 512 -12.83 -14.53 -12.19
CA GLU A 512 -13.87 -15.43 -12.68
C GLU A 512 -14.74 -15.93 -11.54
N TRP A 513 -16.05 -15.98 -11.78
CA TRP A 513 -16.99 -16.68 -10.94
C TRP A 513 -16.95 -18.19 -11.23
N CYS A 514 -16.82 -19.01 -10.19
CA CYS A 514 -16.69 -20.46 -10.30
C CYS A 514 -17.72 -21.16 -9.40
N ASN A 515 -18.58 -22.01 -9.98
CA ASN A 515 -19.65 -22.71 -9.25
C ASN A 515 -19.55 -24.25 -9.30
N GLN A 516 -18.43 -24.81 -9.78
CA GLN A 516 -18.25 -26.27 -9.89
C GLN A 516 -17.15 -26.80 -8.96
N ALA A 517 -17.32 -28.05 -8.51
CA ALA A 517 -16.27 -28.81 -7.83
C ALA A 517 -15.01 -29.02 -8.71
N ALA A 518 -15.13 -28.91 -10.04
CA ALA A 518 -14.00 -28.93 -10.97
C ALA A 518 -13.05 -27.74 -10.76
N SER A 519 -13.54 -26.57 -10.30
CA SER A 519 -12.71 -25.41 -9.95
C SER A 519 -11.86 -25.67 -8.70
N ILE A 520 -12.35 -26.52 -7.78
CA ILE A 520 -11.56 -27.02 -6.65
C ILE A 520 -10.46 -27.97 -7.16
N LYS A 521 -10.77 -28.88 -8.11
CA LYS A 521 -9.76 -29.71 -8.79
C LYS A 521 -8.73 -28.87 -9.53
N TYR A 522 -9.13 -27.75 -10.15
CA TYR A 522 -8.23 -26.81 -10.81
C TYR A 522 -7.21 -26.24 -9.82
N LEU A 523 -7.64 -25.80 -8.64
CA LEU A 523 -6.72 -25.29 -7.62
C LEU A 523 -5.78 -26.38 -7.06
N PHE A 524 -6.32 -27.58 -6.75
CA PHE A 524 -5.49 -28.70 -6.31
C PHE A 524 -4.56 -29.22 -7.39
N LYS A 525 -4.92 -29.05 -8.68
CA LYS A 525 -4.00 -29.32 -9.79
C LYS A 525 -2.76 -28.45 -9.65
N TYR A 526 -2.86 -27.16 -9.31
CA TYR A 526 -1.69 -26.28 -9.13
C TYR A 526 -0.96 -26.47 -7.80
N ILE A 527 -1.69 -26.75 -6.71
CA ILE A 527 -1.08 -27.07 -5.40
C ILE A 527 -0.30 -28.39 -5.46
N ASN A 528 -0.79 -29.37 -6.22
CA ASN A 528 -0.17 -30.68 -6.38
C ASN A 528 0.57 -30.84 -7.72
N LYS A 529 0.68 -29.77 -8.54
CA LYS A 529 1.45 -29.82 -9.79
C LYS A 529 2.90 -29.99 -9.39
N GLY A 530 3.54 -31.05 -9.86
CA GLY A 530 4.99 -31.15 -9.78
C GLY A 530 5.63 -29.94 -10.48
N PRO A 531 6.86 -29.57 -10.11
CA PRO A 531 7.59 -28.50 -10.81
C PRO A 531 7.67 -28.79 -12.32
N ASP A 532 7.71 -27.75 -13.15
CA ASP A 532 7.88 -27.92 -14.59
C ASP A 532 9.20 -28.66 -14.86
N ARG A 533 9.11 -29.83 -15.52
CA ARG A 533 10.24 -30.68 -15.88
C ARG A 533 10.69 -30.32 -17.30
N ALA A 534 12.00 -30.22 -17.51
CA ALA A 534 12.57 -30.13 -18.86
C ALA A 534 13.54 -31.30 -19.02
N THR A 535 13.14 -32.32 -19.75
CA THR A 535 14.01 -33.44 -20.08
C THR A 535 14.93 -33.01 -21.22
N VAL A 536 16.23 -32.92 -20.96
CA VAL A 536 17.24 -32.76 -22.00
C VAL A 536 18.02 -34.07 -22.04
N GLU A 537 17.72 -34.88 -23.05
CA GLU A 537 18.48 -36.09 -23.33
C GLU A 537 19.56 -35.74 -24.36
N VAL A 538 20.83 -35.86 -23.98
CA VAL A 538 21.94 -35.87 -24.95
C VAL A 538 22.24 -37.33 -25.22
N SER A 539 21.57 -37.91 -26.21
CA SER A 539 21.91 -39.24 -26.69
C SER A 539 23.15 -39.15 -27.58
N GLN A 540 24.26 -39.75 -27.14
CA GLN A 540 25.23 -40.25 -28.10
C GLN A 540 24.61 -41.49 -28.74
N ASN A 541 24.43 -41.45 -30.06
CA ASN A 541 24.04 -42.60 -30.86
C ASN A 541 24.82 -43.84 -30.41
N ASN A 542 24.13 -44.78 -29.77
CA ASN A 542 24.51 -46.17 -29.82
C ASN A 542 23.24 -46.99 -29.97
N ASN A 543 23.23 -47.75 -31.06
CA ASN A 543 22.13 -48.57 -31.54
C ASN A 543 21.56 -49.51 -30.48
N GLY A 544 20.23 -49.60 -30.46
CA GLY A 544 19.53 -50.87 -30.32
C GLY A 544 18.83 -51.12 -28.98
N GLY A 545 17.51 -51.23 -29.06
CA GLY A 545 16.69 -52.08 -28.18
C GLY A 545 15.70 -51.34 -27.31
N ASP A 546 14.45 -51.22 -27.79
CA ASP A 546 13.27 -51.02 -26.94
C ASP A 546 13.23 -52.12 -25.87
N ASN A 547 13.36 -51.73 -24.60
CA ASN A 547 12.94 -52.53 -23.46
C ASN A 547 12.20 -51.58 -22.51
N ASP A 548 10.88 -51.55 -22.66
CA ASP A 548 9.91 -50.69 -21.94
C ASP A 548 9.65 -51.15 -20.48
N ASP A 549 10.60 -51.88 -19.88
CA ASP A 549 10.44 -52.56 -18.58
C ASP A 549 11.61 -52.27 -17.61
N ALA A 550 12.36 -51.19 -17.84
CA ALA A 550 13.40 -50.75 -16.91
C ALA A 550 12.77 -50.09 -15.66
N PRO A 551 13.22 -50.42 -14.43
CA PRO A 551 12.69 -49.80 -13.22
C PRO A 551 12.92 -48.29 -13.25
N VAL A 552 11.83 -47.53 -13.10
CA VAL A 552 11.87 -46.06 -13.00
C VAL A 552 12.67 -45.68 -11.75
N ASP A 553 13.88 -45.21 -11.94
CA ASP A 553 14.74 -44.71 -10.87
C ASP A 553 14.22 -43.34 -10.43
N GLU A 554 13.29 -43.32 -9.47
CA GLU A 554 12.68 -42.11 -8.92
C GLU A 554 13.70 -41.08 -8.40
N ILE A 555 14.89 -41.54 -7.96
CA ILE A 555 15.97 -40.67 -7.47
C ILE A 555 16.67 -40.01 -8.67
N LYS A 556 17.00 -40.79 -9.71
CA LYS A 556 17.53 -40.25 -10.95
C LYS A 556 16.51 -39.33 -11.64
N ASP A 557 15.24 -39.68 -11.62
CA ASP A 557 14.13 -38.83 -12.08
C ASP A 557 14.00 -37.53 -11.27
N TYR A 558 14.28 -37.58 -9.96
CA TYR A 558 14.33 -36.40 -9.07
C TYR A 558 15.54 -35.50 -9.39
N TYR A 559 16.66 -36.08 -9.78
CA TYR A 559 17.89 -35.37 -10.19
C TYR A 559 17.87 -34.89 -11.64
N ASP A 560 17.14 -35.58 -12.53
CA ASP A 560 16.97 -35.26 -13.95
C ASP A 560 16.01 -34.05 -14.11
N CYS A 561 16.59 -32.90 -13.76
CA CYS A 561 16.33 -31.54 -14.22
C CYS A 561 14.98 -30.90 -13.86
N ARG A 562 14.87 -30.49 -12.58
CA ARG A 562 13.92 -29.46 -12.13
C ARG A 562 14.36 -28.08 -12.63
N TYR A 563 13.53 -27.42 -13.43
CA TYR A 563 13.75 -26.01 -13.77
C TYR A 563 13.34 -25.12 -12.57
N LEU A 564 14.29 -24.32 -12.06
CA LEU A 564 14.03 -23.32 -11.02
C LEU A 564 14.18 -21.93 -11.65
N SER A 565 13.10 -21.15 -11.68
CA SER A 565 13.18 -19.76 -12.16
C SER A 565 13.92 -18.86 -11.17
N ALA A 566 14.50 -17.75 -11.64
CA ALA A 566 15.20 -16.80 -10.76
C ALA A 566 14.29 -16.17 -9.68
N CYS A 567 13.02 -15.94 -10.03
CA CYS A 567 12.01 -15.49 -9.06
C CYS A 567 11.64 -16.58 -8.05
N GLU A 568 11.53 -17.85 -8.46
CA GLU A 568 11.31 -18.96 -7.52
C GLU A 568 12.49 -19.12 -6.56
N ALA A 569 13.72 -19.01 -7.07
CA ALA A 569 14.93 -19.04 -6.24
C ALA A 569 14.93 -17.91 -5.21
N SER A 570 14.67 -16.67 -5.65
CA SER A 570 14.58 -15.49 -4.78
C SER A 570 13.48 -15.66 -3.71
N TRP A 571 12.30 -16.14 -4.11
CA TRP A 571 11.18 -16.39 -3.21
C TRP A 571 11.54 -17.38 -2.08
N ARG A 572 12.26 -18.46 -2.43
CA ARG A 572 12.73 -19.47 -1.48
C ARG A 572 13.83 -18.93 -0.57
N ILE A 573 14.78 -18.15 -1.10
CA ILE A 573 15.85 -17.52 -0.31
C ILE A 573 15.25 -16.62 0.79
N TYR A 574 14.19 -15.87 0.47
CA TYR A 574 13.49 -15.03 1.44
C TYR A 574 12.58 -15.81 2.41
N GLY A 575 12.42 -17.12 2.24
CA GLY A 575 11.57 -17.95 3.07
C GLY A 575 10.07 -17.65 2.91
N PHE A 576 9.64 -17.18 1.74
CA PHE A 576 8.23 -16.92 1.49
C PHE A 576 7.45 -18.21 1.20
N ASP A 577 6.28 -18.34 1.80
CA ASP A 577 5.38 -19.45 1.54
C ASP A 577 4.81 -19.39 0.12
N VAL A 578 4.92 -20.50 -0.63
CA VAL A 578 4.33 -20.64 -1.97
C VAL A 578 2.82 -20.87 -1.91
N HIS A 579 2.36 -21.47 -0.82
CA HIS A 579 0.95 -21.79 -0.61
C HIS A 579 0.42 -21.08 0.63
N TYR A 580 -0.77 -20.54 0.53
CA TYR A 580 -1.49 -19.97 1.66
C TYR A 580 -2.87 -20.60 1.76
N ARG A 581 -3.27 -20.90 2.99
CA ARG A 581 -4.58 -21.50 3.30
C ARG A 581 -5.14 -20.82 4.54
N TYR A 582 -6.38 -20.37 4.42
CA TYR A 582 -7.17 -19.88 5.54
C TYR A 582 -8.56 -20.53 5.48
N PRO A 583 -9.03 -21.21 6.55
CA PRO A 583 -8.28 -21.56 7.76
C PRO A 583 -7.07 -22.47 7.45
N SER A 584 -6.15 -22.61 8.41
CA SER A 584 -4.98 -23.48 8.22
C SER A 584 -5.43 -24.93 8.01
N VAL A 585 -4.96 -25.57 6.92
CA VAL A 585 -5.25 -26.97 6.60
C VAL A 585 -3.95 -27.75 6.51
N VAL A 586 -3.82 -28.78 7.34
CA VAL A 586 -2.66 -29.69 7.40
C VAL A 586 -3.04 -31.03 6.77
N ARG A 587 -2.21 -31.54 5.87
CA ARG A 587 -2.38 -32.89 5.32
C ARG A 587 -1.88 -33.89 6.36
N LEU A 588 -2.75 -34.77 6.84
CA LEU A 588 -2.34 -35.88 7.68
C LEU A 588 -1.65 -36.95 6.81
N PRO A 589 -0.39 -37.31 7.09
CA PRO A 589 0.22 -38.46 6.43
C PRO A 589 -0.43 -39.73 6.98
N PHE A 590 -1.11 -40.49 6.10
CA PHE A 590 -1.57 -41.83 6.44
C PHE A 590 -0.41 -42.79 6.17
N HIS A 591 0.12 -43.43 7.22
CA HIS A 591 0.94 -44.62 7.06
C HIS A 591 0.02 -45.82 6.90
N LEU A 592 0.13 -46.51 5.75
CA LEU A 592 -0.47 -47.82 5.59
C LEU A 592 0.38 -48.81 6.40
N PRO A 593 -0.22 -49.64 7.27
CA PRO A 593 0.54 -50.67 7.94
C PRO A 593 1.10 -51.64 6.90
N ARG A 594 2.43 -51.73 6.80
CA ARG A 594 3.22 -52.67 5.98
C ARG A 594 3.49 -52.30 4.51
N LYS A 595 3.85 -51.05 4.19
CA LYS A 595 4.65 -50.73 3.00
C LYS A 595 5.79 -49.78 3.35
#